data_AF-A0A2R4FM81-F1
#
_entry.id   AF-A0A2R4FM81-F1
#
_cell.length_a   1.000
_cell.length_b   1.000
_cell.length_c   1.000
_cell.angle_alpha   90.00
_cell.angle_beta   90.00
_cell.angle_gamma   90.00
#
_symmetry.space_group_name_H-M   'P 1'
#
loop_
_entity.id
_entity.type
_entity.pdbx_description
1 polymer ?
#
loop_
_entity_poly.entity_id
_entity_poly.type
_entity_poly.pdbx_seq_one_letter_code
_entity_poly.pdbx_strand_id
1 'polypeptide(L)'
;MGWTRRPRCPTGRPWNGCGTTAPCSGCSTCTTSSPTRSCRTSPGCGTGYSTGISPTGAKTAHRCTGHRTSPQSGAGNCSPKRSTSHTESCGRASRWPSGERSRAVDHLPDFAELAARATPADFRDDPLPGWAGLGTLFGAPAARLDELGQVDGWAVAAVPFDGTASSRPGAAEGPRALRTASVVFANSLASLGTWEMLDTRTGEAFRYVAPQVVDVGDLHVYPTDTLRTYQAVAAESRSLCARAGRVIFLNGDHSATFATFSGFRAAQLDRAAGRRIGFVNIDHHFDFGRWSALHGALYHGSNSRRISELPGMRPEDIAFVGVGDTTRFDQFRSLVEQGFQVVPAARIMRIGADAALRPVVERLAAVCDAVYVSLDIDVLDTAAVTGTGHVTMGGLQVAHLLDVYEVLRELPIGALDVAEIAPRYDPTGATAQVVARLLFEFLFRTGRHDPGLPHWRFDEGG
;
A
#
# COMPACT_ATOMS: atom_id res chain seq x y z
N MET A 1 37.06 12.45 -36.28
CA MET A 1 37.35 12.71 -37.71
C MET A 1 36.83 11.54 -38.54
N GLY A 2 36.05 11.82 -39.59
CA GLY A 2 35.76 10.89 -40.70
C GLY A 2 34.76 9.76 -40.47
N TRP A 3 33.46 10.01 -40.67
CA TRP A 3 32.48 8.96 -41.00
C TRP A 3 31.85 9.27 -42.36
N THR A 4 32.10 8.39 -43.33
CA THR A 4 31.56 8.46 -44.68
C THR A 4 30.46 7.42 -44.93
N ARG A 5 29.36 7.94 -45.49
CA ARG A 5 28.40 7.36 -46.45
C ARG A 5 27.23 6.49 -45.95
N ARG A 6 26.04 7.09 -46.13
CA ARG A 6 24.70 6.48 -46.22
C ARG A 6 24.48 5.81 -47.59
N PRO A 7 23.54 4.84 -47.72
CA PRO A 7 22.88 4.51 -48.98
C PRO A 7 21.59 5.33 -49.19
N ARG A 8 21.28 5.60 -50.46
CA ARG A 8 20.09 6.32 -50.96
C ARG A 8 18.95 5.36 -51.33
N CYS A 9 17.74 5.90 -51.24
CA CYS A 9 16.47 5.34 -51.70
C CYS A 9 16.28 5.51 -53.23
N PRO A 10 15.67 4.55 -53.97
CA PRO A 10 15.39 4.70 -55.39
C PRO A 10 13.88 4.80 -55.67
N THR A 11 13.36 6.00 -55.89
CA THR A 11 12.24 6.27 -56.83
C THR A 11 12.09 7.78 -56.99
N GLY A 12 12.34 8.27 -58.21
CA GLY A 12 12.33 9.69 -58.53
C GLY A 12 10.95 10.21 -58.88
N ARG A 13 10.57 11.37 -58.31
CA ARG A 13 10.05 12.60 -58.96
C ARG A 13 9.55 13.59 -57.88
N PRO A 14 9.47 14.90 -58.18
CA PRO A 14 9.77 15.95 -57.21
C PRO A 14 8.57 16.38 -56.35
N TRP A 15 8.88 16.82 -55.13
CA TRP A 15 7.96 17.48 -54.21
C TRP A 15 7.98 18.99 -54.51
N ASN A 16 6.88 19.53 -55.01
CA ASN A 16 6.66 20.96 -55.18
C ASN A 16 5.79 21.48 -54.03
N GLY A 17 6.29 22.49 -53.32
CA GLY A 17 5.54 23.70 -52.99
C GLY A 17 4.58 23.71 -51.79
N CYS A 18 4.89 24.61 -50.85
CA CYS A 18 4.04 25.17 -49.80
C CYS A 18 2.61 25.55 -50.23
N GLY A 19 1.67 25.59 -49.26
CA GLY A 19 0.48 26.45 -49.34
C GLY A 19 -0.72 26.06 -48.48
N THR A 20 -0.84 26.71 -47.31
CA THR A 20 -2.03 27.42 -46.77
C THR A 20 -3.47 26.85 -46.86
N THR A 21 -4.12 26.84 -45.68
CA THR A 21 -5.52 27.27 -45.35
C THR A 21 -6.76 26.61 -45.98
N ALA A 22 -7.47 25.82 -45.14
CA ALA A 22 -8.93 25.83 -44.85
C ALA A 22 -9.97 25.63 -46.00
N PRO A 23 -11.29 25.56 -45.71
CA PRO A 23 -12.09 24.33 -45.65
C PRO A 23 -13.22 24.25 -46.72
N CYS A 24 -13.88 23.10 -46.88
CA CYS A 24 -15.15 23.04 -47.62
C CYS A 24 -16.15 22.00 -47.07
N SER A 25 -17.38 22.49 -47.01
CA SER A 25 -18.67 21.93 -46.59
C SER A 25 -19.41 21.13 -47.68
N GLY A 26 -20.46 20.40 -47.28
CA GLY A 26 -21.57 19.93 -48.15
C GLY A 26 -21.88 18.44 -47.93
N CYS A 27 -22.89 18.01 -47.17
CA CYS A 27 -24.36 18.17 -47.29
C CYS A 27 -24.96 17.38 -48.48
N SER A 28 -25.64 16.25 -48.19
CA SER A 28 -26.92 15.88 -48.81
C SER A 28 -27.51 14.59 -48.18
N THR A 29 -28.79 14.70 -47.84
CA THR A 29 -29.73 13.82 -47.14
C THR A 29 -30.37 12.72 -48.01
N CYS A 30 -31.16 11.84 -47.33
CA CYS A 30 -32.38 11.11 -47.77
C CYS A 30 -32.24 9.57 -47.84
N THR A 31 -33.18 8.71 -47.41
CA THR A 31 -34.48 8.79 -46.72
C THR A 31 -34.91 7.36 -46.31
N THR A 32 -35.54 7.25 -45.14
CA THR A 32 -36.65 6.35 -44.70
C THR A 32 -36.86 4.94 -45.27
N SER A 33 -37.06 3.95 -44.39
CA SER A 33 -38.36 3.25 -44.17
C SER A 33 -38.28 2.15 -43.09
N SER A 34 -39.28 2.12 -42.20
CA SER A 34 -39.64 0.96 -41.35
C SER A 34 -40.84 0.24 -41.98
N PRO A 35 -41.22 -0.98 -41.52
CA PRO A 35 -42.34 -1.04 -40.57
C PRO A 35 -42.39 -2.24 -39.57
N THR A 36 -42.83 -1.91 -38.36
CA THR A 36 -43.81 -2.59 -37.46
C THR A 36 -43.84 -4.12 -37.24
N ARG A 37 -43.90 -4.50 -35.95
CA ARG A 37 -44.97 -5.36 -35.41
C ARG A 37 -45.36 -4.97 -33.97
N SER A 38 -46.67 -4.85 -33.79
CA SER A 38 -47.45 -4.70 -32.55
C SER A 38 -47.52 -6.06 -31.81
N CYS A 39 -48.06 -6.27 -30.60
CA CYS A 39 -49.04 -5.56 -29.78
C CYS A 39 -49.12 -6.31 -28.42
N ARG A 40 -49.25 -5.62 -27.29
CA ARG A 40 -50.31 -5.78 -26.25
C ARG A 40 -49.85 -5.24 -24.89
N THR A 41 -50.49 -4.13 -24.54
CA THR A 41 -50.73 -3.58 -23.21
C THR A 41 -51.72 -4.50 -22.44
N SER A 42 -51.92 -4.50 -21.13
CA SER A 42 -51.99 -3.46 -20.09
C SER A 42 -52.03 -4.15 -18.68
N PRO A 43 -52.37 -3.49 -17.57
CA PRO A 43 -51.58 -2.50 -16.83
C PRO A 43 -51.55 -2.81 -15.30
N GLY A 44 -50.75 -2.06 -14.54
CA GLY A 44 -50.86 -2.08 -13.07
C GLY A 44 -49.90 -1.11 -12.42
N CYS A 45 -50.40 0.10 -12.19
CA CYS A 45 -49.96 1.19 -11.31
C CYS A 45 -48.61 1.03 -10.58
N GLY A 46 -47.69 1.99 -10.63
CA GLY A 46 -47.85 3.41 -10.92
C GLY A 46 -47.02 4.20 -9.92
N THR A 47 -46.08 4.98 -10.47
CA THR A 47 -45.60 6.28 -9.98
C THR A 47 -44.92 6.33 -8.60
N GLY A 48 -43.64 6.64 -8.44
CA GLY A 48 -42.70 7.36 -9.30
C GLY A 48 -42.54 8.80 -8.82
N TYR A 49 -41.31 9.19 -8.50
CA TYR A 49 -40.82 10.56 -8.61
C TYR A 49 -39.30 10.54 -8.82
N SER A 50 -38.87 10.90 -10.03
CA SER A 50 -37.53 11.44 -10.28
C SER A 50 -37.59 12.47 -11.40
N THR A 51 -36.96 13.61 -11.12
CA THR A 51 -36.21 14.51 -12.02
C THR A 51 -36.94 15.36 -13.07
N GLY A 52 -36.64 16.67 -12.99
CA GLY A 52 -36.70 17.67 -14.06
C GLY A 52 -36.00 18.95 -13.56
N ILE A 53 -34.72 19.16 -13.86
CA ILE A 53 -34.15 20.08 -14.87
C ILE A 53 -34.29 21.59 -14.54
N SER A 54 -33.13 22.26 -14.50
CA SER A 54 -32.73 23.69 -14.35
C SER A 54 -33.47 24.70 -15.26
N PRO A 55 -33.22 26.06 -15.28
CA PRO A 55 -32.09 26.84 -14.72
C PRO A 55 -32.43 28.28 -14.19
N THR A 56 -31.37 29.06 -13.91
CA THR A 56 -31.27 30.54 -13.75
C THR A 56 -31.29 31.12 -12.34
N GLY A 57 -30.41 32.12 -12.09
CA GLY A 57 -30.60 33.12 -11.04
C GLY A 57 -29.37 33.45 -10.19
N ALA A 58 -28.79 34.63 -10.41
CA ALA A 58 -27.62 35.17 -9.73
C ALA A 58 -27.88 35.64 -8.27
N LYS A 59 -26.78 35.95 -7.57
CA LYS A 59 -26.66 36.79 -6.33
C LYS A 59 -27.16 36.08 -5.05
N THR A 60 -26.57 36.16 -3.87
CA THR A 60 -25.68 37.15 -3.22
C THR A 60 -25.13 36.52 -1.94
N ALA A 61 -24.00 37.06 -1.46
CA ALA A 61 -23.37 36.71 -0.19
C ALA A 61 -24.26 36.98 1.04
N HIS A 62 -24.16 36.13 2.07
CA HIS A 62 -24.56 36.49 3.42
C HIS A 62 -23.45 36.17 4.43
N ARG A 63 -22.90 37.26 4.98
CA ARG A 63 -22.11 37.34 6.21
C ARG A 63 -22.77 38.45 7.03
N CYS A 64 -23.21 38.14 8.25
CA CYS A 64 -23.51 39.09 9.36
C CYS A 64 -23.58 38.23 10.63
N THR A 65 -22.58 38.21 11.52
CA THR A 65 -22.31 39.16 12.63
C THR A 65 -23.49 39.43 13.56
N GLY A 66 -23.47 38.77 14.73
CA GLY A 66 -23.42 39.38 16.06
C GLY A 66 -24.58 40.23 16.57
N HIS A 67 -25.12 39.86 17.73
CA HIS A 67 -25.35 40.80 18.83
C HIS A 67 -25.37 40.10 20.19
N ARG A 68 -24.61 40.67 21.14
CA ARG A 68 -24.62 40.41 22.58
C ARG A 68 -25.78 41.15 23.24
N THR A 69 -26.36 40.56 24.28
CA THR A 69 -26.74 41.25 25.55
C THR A 69 -26.82 40.22 26.68
N SER A 70 -26.27 40.57 27.84
CA SER A 70 -26.25 39.83 29.12
C SER A 70 -26.99 40.67 30.20
N PRO A 71 -26.98 40.30 31.49
CA PRO A 71 -27.78 39.24 32.16
C PRO A 71 -28.65 39.82 33.31
N GLN A 72 -29.55 39.04 33.91
CA GLN A 72 -30.07 39.34 35.25
C GLN A 72 -30.50 38.09 36.04
N SER A 73 -30.29 38.23 37.35
CA SER A 73 -30.32 37.31 38.49
C SER A 73 -31.70 36.80 38.93
N GLY A 74 -31.72 35.67 39.64
CA GLY A 74 -32.85 35.27 40.49
C GLY A 74 -32.61 33.95 41.22
N ALA A 75 -32.27 34.03 42.51
CA ALA A 75 -32.13 32.90 43.44
C ALA A 75 -33.51 32.41 43.93
N GLY A 76 -33.63 31.11 44.20
CA GLY A 76 -34.82 30.50 44.80
C GLY A 76 -34.52 29.12 45.39
N ASN A 77 -34.39 29.10 46.72
CA ASN A 77 -34.11 27.96 47.59
C ASN A 77 -35.37 27.07 47.77
N CYS A 78 -35.22 25.73 47.81
CA CYS A 78 -36.16 24.83 48.50
C CYS A 78 -35.47 23.50 48.87
N SER A 79 -35.34 23.25 50.18
CA SER A 79 -34.83 22.01 50.78
C SER A 79 -36.02 21.18 51.37
N PRO A 80 -35.82 20.05 52.09
CA PRO A 80 -36.23 18.72 51.60
C PRO A 80 -37.28 18.02 52.51
N LYS A 81 -37.86 16.90 52.06
CA LYS A 81 -38.60 15.97 52.93
C LYS A 81 -38.20 14.49 52.69
N ARG A 82 -37.68 13.85 53.75
CA ARG A 82 -37.72 12.39 54.06
C ARG A 82 -39.19 11.99 54.33
N SER A 83 -39.70 10.76 54.30
CA SER A 83 -39.30 9.34 54.46
C SER A 83 -40.53 8.50 53.98
N THR A 84 -40.50 7.21 53.58
CA THR A 84 -40.35 5.99 54.38
C THR A 84 -40.40 4.72 53.49
N SER A 85 -39.57 3.73 53.85
CA SER A 85 -39.62 2.26 53.72
C SER A 85 -40.67 1.53 52.85
N HIS A 86 -40.20 0.56 52.04
CA HIS A 86 -40.53 -0.87 52.19
C HIS A 86 -39.47 -1.76 51.51
N THR A 87 -39.08 -2.81 52.22
CA THR A 87 -38.14 -3.89 51.87
C THR A 87 -38.83 -5.00 51.07
N GLU A 88 -38.14 -5.61 50.10
CA GLU A 88 -38.10 -7.07 49.93
C GLU A 88 -37.02 -7.53 48.94
N SER A 89 -36.58 -8.77 49.16
CA SER A 89 -35.28 -9.35 48.82
C SER A 89 -35.26 -10.18 47.54
N CYS A 90 -34.14 -10.15 46.81
CA CYS A 90 -33.60 -11.24 46.01
C CYS A 90 -32.15 -10.83 45.67
N GLY A 91 -31.06 -11.59 45.77
CA GLY A 91 -30.79 -13.00 45.92
C GLY A 91 -29.39 -13.20 45.33
N ARG A 92 -28.39 -13.49 46.18
CA ARG A 92 -27.02 -13.98 45.90
C ARG A 92 -26.35 -13.57 44.57
N ALA A 93 -25.39 -12.64 44.63
CA ALA A 93 -24.26 -12.58 43.71
C ALA A 93 -22.97 -12.98 44.45
N SER A 94 -22.22 -13.88 43.83
CA SER A 94 -20.96 -14.47 44.26
C SER A 94 -19.89 -13.40 44.52
N ARG A 95 -19.18 -13.59 45.65
CA ARG A 95 -17.98 -12.84 46.02
C ARG A 95 -16.90 -13.02 44.95
N TRP A 96 -16.58 -11.95 44.23
CA TRP A 96 -15.28 -11.79 43.60
C TRP A 96 -14.23 -11.55 44.71
N PRO A 97 -13.02 -12.09 44.63
CA PRO A 97 -11.98 -11.79 45.60
C PRO A 97 -11.59 -10.31 45.45
N SER A 98 -11.98 -9.51 46.44
CA SER A 98 -11.49 -8.15 46.63
C SER A 98 -10.03 -8.20 47.07
N GLY A 99 -9.13 -8.30 46.10
CA GLY A 99 -7.68 -8.23 46.29
C GLY A 99 -7.09 -7.19 45.34
N GLU A 100 -6.89 -5.99 45.88
CA GLU A 100 -5.98 -4.93 45.41
C GLU A 100 -6.00 -4.54 43.93
N ARG A 101 -6.80 -3.51 43.61
CA ARG A 101 -6.43 -2.48 42.60
C ARG A 101 -7.34 -1.26 42.70
N SER A 102 -7.25 -0.55 43.82
CA SER A 102 -7.67 0.85 43.89
C SER A 102 -6.66 1.64 44.72
N ARG A 103 -5.52 2.01 44.12
CA ARG A 103 -4.76 3.15 44.62
C ARG A 103 -5.46 4.40 44.10
N ALA A 104 -6.35 4.93 44.92
CA ALA A 104 -6.85 6.29 44.77
C ALA A 104 -5.64 7.24 44.84
N VAL A 105 -5.48 8.07 43.80
CA VAL A 105 -4.42 9.08 43.72
C VAL A 105 -4.92 10.33 44.43
N ASP A 106 -4.96 10.33 45.76
CA ASP A 106 -5.41 11.48 46.56
C ASP A 106 -4.24 12.35 47.09
N HIS A 107 -3.01 12.05 46.70
CA HIS A 107 -1.84 12.86 47.02
C HIS A 107 -1.06 13.18 45.75
N LEU A 108 -0.89 14.47 45.46
CA LEU A 108 0.04 14.92 44.43
C LEU A 108 1.46 14.46 44.81
N PRO A 109 2.30 14.05 43.84
CA PRO A 109 3.67 13.67 44.13
C PRO A 109 4.44 14.87 44.70
N ASP A 110 5.42 14.61 45.57
CA ASP A 110 6.37 15.64 46.00
C ASP A 110 7.19 16.10 44.79
N PHE A 111 6.85 17.28 44.27
CA PHE A 111 7.48 17.85 43.08
C PHE A 111 8.97 18.15 43.28
N ALA A 112 9.43 18.40 44.51
CA ALA A 112 10.84 18.64 44.80
C ALA A 112 11.64 17.33 44.79
N GLU A 113 11.07 16.25 45.34
CA GLU A 113 11.67 14.91 45.28
C GLU A 113 11.71 14.36 43.84
N LEU A 114 10.65 14.62 43.06
CA LEU A 114 10.52 14.19 41.66
C LEU A 114 11.61 14.77 40.76
N ALA A 115 11.99 16.04 40.99
CA ALA A 115 13.07 16.71 40.24
C ALA A 115 14.47 16.32 40.72
N ALA A 116 14.64 15.92 41.99
CA ALA A 116 15.95 15.64 42.58
C ALA A 116 16.45 14.21 42.32
N ARG A 117 15.55 13.26 41.98
CA ARG A 117 15.88 11.82 41.84
C ARG A 117 15.86 11.29 40.43
N ALA A 118 15.09 11.89 39.53
CA ALA A 118 14.96 11.40 38.17
C ALA A 118 16.23 11.69 37.36
N THR A 119 16.74 10.69 36.65
CA THR A 119 17.83 10.79 35.70
C THR A 119 17.37 10.34 34.32
N PRO A 120 18.01 10.78 33.23
CA PRO A 120 17.68 10.28 31.89
C PRO A 120 17.80 8.75 31.76
N ALA A 121 18.55 8.07 32.63
CA ALA A 121 18.67 6.62 32.62
C ALA A 121 17.38 5.92 33.04
N ASP A 122 16.55 6.56 33.88
CA ASP A 122 15.29 5.97 34.38
C ASP A 122 14.23 5.80 33.29
N PHE A 123 14.34 6.57 32.20
CA PHE A 123 13.40 6.58 31.07
C PHE A 123 13.99 5.99 29.79
N ARG A 124 15.24 5.49 29.83
CA ARG A 124 15.97 5.08 28.62
C ARG A 124 15.27 3.95 27.87
N ASP A 125 14.69 3.02 28.62
CA ASP A 125 14.08 1.82 28.08
C ASP A 125 12.56 1.97 27.90
N ASP A 126 11.99 3.11 28.33
CA ASP A 126 10.58 3.41 28.15
C ASP A 126 10.31 3.78 26.68
N PRO A 127 9.27 3.21 26.05
CA PRO A 127 8.91 3.58 24.70
C PRO A 127 8.38 5.02 24.64
N LEU A 128 8.78 5.74 23.60
CA LEU A 128 8.15 7.01 23.26
C LEU A 128 6.68 6.76 22.83
N PRO A 129 5.78 7.72 23.06
CA PRO A 129 4.43 7.65 22.49
C PRO A 129 4.48 7.49 20.97
N GLY A 130 3.46 6.84 20.38
CA GLY A 130 3.43 6.46 18.96
C GLY A 130 3.42 7.61 17.94
N TRP A 131 3.48 8.86 18.40
CA TRP A 131 3.60 10.08 17.58
C TRP A 131 4.95 10.79 17.78
N ALA A 132 5.87 10.19 18.53
CA ALA A 132 7.16 10.76 18.91
C ALA A 132 8.32 9.84 18.53
N GLY A 133 9.51 10.42 18.36
CA GLY A 133 10.71 9.71 17.93
C GLY A 133 11.19 10.16 16.55
N LEU A 134 12.20 9.46 16.04
CA LEU A 134 12.72 9.70 14.69
C LEU A 134 11.70 9.22 13.65
N GLY A 135 11.52 9.99 12.58
CA GLY A 135 10.65 9.64 11.46
C GLY A 135 11.29 8.62 10.51
N THR A 136 11.82 7.51 11.03
CA THR A 136 12.31 6.33 10.31
C THR A 136 11.24 5.24 10.30
N LEU A 137 11.39 4.21 9.46
CA LEU A 137 10.43 3.10 9.41
C LEU A 137 10.37 2.39 10.78
N PHE A 138 9.18 2.36 11.39
CA PHE A 138 8.92 1.83 12.74
C PHE A 138 9.81 2.43 13.85
N GLY A 139 10.33 3.65 13.66
CA GLY A 139 11.25 4.27 14.62
C GLY A 139 12.62 3.58 14.70
N ALA A 140 13.00 2.80 13.68
CA ALA A 140 14.27 2.09 13.62
C ALA A 140 15.49 3.04 13.70
N PRO A 141 16.65 2.56 14.19
CA PRO A 141 17.90 3.31 14.14
C PRO A 141 18.22 3.81 12.71
N ALA A 142 18.62 5.08 12.62
CA ALA A 142 19.08 5.67 11.37
C ALA A 142 20.58 5.40 11.16
N ALA A 143 20.98 5.15 9.91
CA ALA A 143 22.39 5.02 9.51
C ALA A 143 22.63 5.70 8.17
N ARG A 144 23.90 5.96 7.84
CA ARG A 144 24.29 6.36 6.48
C ARG A 144 24.72 5.13 5.69
N LEU A 145 24.35 5.05 4.41
CA LEU A 145 24.64 3.89 3.56
C LEU A 145 26.15 3.59 3.43
N ASP A 146 26.98 4.63 3.38
CA ASP A 146 28.44 4.53 3.28
C ASP A 146 29.12 4.09 4.58
N GLU A 147 28.44 4.27 5.72
CA GLU A 147 28.90 3.88 7.06
C GLU A 147 28.27 2.57 7.54
N LEU A 148 27.35 1.99 6.76
CA LEU A 148 26.61 0.80 7.14
C LEU A 148 27.53 -0.44 7.13
N GLY A 149 27.62 -1.10 8.28
CA GLY A 149 28.24 -2.43 8.43
C GLY A 149 27.35 -3.57 7.91
N GLN A 150 27.66 -4.81 8.29
CA GLN A 150 26.77 -5.94 7.99
C GLN A 150 25.53 -5.90 8.89
N VAL A 151 24.36 -6.14 8.30
CA VAL A 151 23.05 -6.12 8.96
C VAL A 151 22.46 -7.52 8.96
N ASP A 152 22.25 -8.08 10.15
CA ASP A 152 21.61 -9.39 10.36
C ASP A 152 20.09 -9.21 10.55
N GLY A 153 19.45 -8.68 9.51
CA GLY A 153 18.04 -8.30 9.53
C GLY A 153 17.62 -7.54 8.27
N TRP A 154 16.76 -6.54 8.46
CA TRP A 154 16.25 -5.69 7.41
C TRP A 154 16.97 -4.35 7.38
N ALA A 155 17.41 -3.94 6.19
CA ALA A 155 17.77 -2.55 5.94
C ALA A 155 16.67 -1.87 5.12
N VAL A 156 16.39 -0.60 5.40
CA VAL A 156 15.34 0.18 4.73
C VAL A 156 15.98 1.32 3.97
N ALA A 157 15.57 1.52 2.73
CA ALA A 157 15.89 2.73 1.97
C ALA A 157 14.64 3.23 1.23
N ALA A 158 14.64 4.49 0.84
CA ALA A 158 13.51 5.08 0.13
C ALA A 158 13.93 5.67 -1.23
N VAL A 159 13.00 5.66 -2.19
CA VAL A 159 13.18 6.28 -3.51
C VAL A 159 12.04 7.28 -3.73
N PRO A 160 12.15 8.52 -3.22
CA PRO A 160 11.08 9.52 -3.30
C PRO A 160 10.99 10.13 -4.73
N PHE A 161 10.45 9.36 -5.67
CA PHE A 161 10.40 9.69 -7.09
C PHE A 161 9.03 9.35 -7.69
N ASP A 162 8.40 10.28 -8.40
CA ASP A 162 7.14 10.08 -9.14
C ASP A 162 7.16 10.72 -10.53
N GLY A 163 8.36 10.91 -11.09
CA GLY A 163 8.57 11.61 -12.35
C GLY A 163 7.99 10.90 -13.57
N THR A 164 7.42 9.70 -13.40
CA THR A 164 6.81 8.93 -14.49
C THR A 164 5.31 8.67 -14.31
N ALA A 165 4.70 9.25 -13.26
CA ALA A 165 3.27 9.14 -13.00
C ALA A 165 2.45 9.52 -14.23
N SER A 166 1.56 8.64 -14.69
CA SER A 166 0.75 8.86 -15.89
C SER A 166 -0.60 9.53 -15.64
N SER A 167 -1.07 9.55 -14.39
CA SER A 167 -2.37 10.10 -14.01
C SER A 167 -2.23 11.22 -12.99
N ARG A 168 -1.86 10.87 -11.75
CA ARG A 168 -1.93 11.74 -10.57
C ARG A 168 -0.59 11.69 -9.81
N PRO A 169 0.30 12.70 -9.95
CA PRO A 169 1.56 12.72 -9.21
C PRO A 169 1.34 12.97 -7.72
N GLY A 170 2.27 12.52 -6.89
CA GLY A 170 2.21 12.60 -5.43
C GLY A 170 2.95 11.46 -4.73
N ALA A 171 3.33 10.40 -5.46
CA ALA A 171 3.96 9.22 -4.87
C ALA A 171 5.36 9.50 -4.31
N ALA A 172 6.05 10.56 -4.76
CA ALA A 172 7.34 10.96 -4.19
C ALA A 172 7.25 11.34 -2.70
N GLU A 173 6.07 11.67 -2.19
CA GLU A 173 5.82 11.95 -0.76
C GLU A 173 5.50 10.69 0.06
N GLY A 174 5.21 9.58 -0.61
CA GLY A 174 4.85 8.30 -0.03
C GLY A 174 5.83 7.79 1.02
N PRO A 175 7.15 7.74 0.74
CA PRO A 175 8.12 7.22 1.70
C PRO A 175 8.12 7.96 3.04
N ARG A 176 8.00 9.29 3.01
CA ARG A 176 7.94 10.11 4.24
C ARG A 176 6.63 9.89 5.00
N ALA A 177 5.51 9.83 4.28
CA ALA A 177 4.21 9.58 4.90
C ALA A 177 4.16 8.19 5.55
N LEU A 178 4.71 7.17 4.88
CA LEU A 178 4.78 5.81 5.41
C LEU A 178 5.67 5.72 6.66
N ARG A 179 6.86 6.31 6.64
CA ARG A 179 7.70 6.38 7.86
C ARG A 179 6.94 7.04 9.02
N THR A 180 6.31 8.19 8.77
CA THR A 180 5.51 8.91 9.78
C THR A 180 4.37 8.04 10.32
N ALA A 181 3.62 7.37 9.44
CA ALA A 181 2.52 6.51 9.83
C ALA A 181 2.97 5.27 10.63
N SER A 182 4.20 4.80 10.41
CA SER A 182 4.74 3.60 11.04
C SER A 182 5.22 3.80 12.48
N VAL A 183 5.49 5.03 12.92
CA VAL A 183 6.04 5.32 14.28
C VAL A 183 5.11 4.83 15.39
N VAL A 184 3.80 4.77 15.14
CA VAL A 184 2.81 4.31 16.12
C VAL A 184 3.08 2.88 16.62
N PHE A 185 3.67 2.04 15.75
CA PHE A 185 3.95 0.65 16.06
C PHE A 185 5.24 0.45 16.87
N ALA A 186 6.13 1.45 16.95
CA ALA A 186 7.34 1.37 17.76
C ALA A 186 7.02 1.12 19.25
N ASN A 187 6.04 1.87 19.78
CA ASN A 187 5.53 1.65 21.13
C ASN A 187 4.81 0.29 21.27
N SER A 188 4.00 -0.07 20.26
CA SER A 188 3.30 -1.35 20.28
C SER A 188 4.27 -2.52 20.46
N LEU A 189 5.43 -2.51 19.81
CA LEU A 189 6.45 -3.56 19.95
C LEU A 189 7.02 -3.65 21.36
N ALA A 190 7.35 -2.51 21.96
CA ALA A 190 7.85 -2.47 23.34
C ALA A 190 6.79 -2.95 24.34
N SER A 191 5.53 -2.59 24.12
CA SER A 191 4.40 -2.92 25.02
C SER A 191 3.87 -4.35 24.86
N LEU A 192 3.90 -4.91 23.64
CA LEU A 192 3.41 -6.25 23.32
C LEU A 192 4.35 -7.36 23.80
N GLY A 193 5.58 -7.05 24.22
CA GLY A 193 6.52 -8.03 24.77
C GLY A 193 6.62 -9.30 23.92
N THR A 194 6.53 -10.47 24.56
CA THR A 194 6.54 -11.78 23.90
C THR A 194 5.19 -12.51 24.05
N TRP A 195 4.08 -11.79 24.19
CA TRP A 195 2.77 -12.42 24.36
C TRP A 195 2.42 -13.30 23.16
N GLU A 196 1.73 -14.41 23.44
CA GLU A 196 1.07 -15.17 22.41
C GLU A 196 -0.24 -14.48 22.05
N MET A 197 -0.40 -14.19 20.77
CA MET A 197 -1.52 -13.47 20.21
C MET A 197 -2.42 -14.46 19.46
N LEU A 198 -3.71 -14.14 19.39
CA LEU A 198 -4.69 -14.90 18.61
C LEU A 198 -5.22 -14.00 17.49
N ASP A 199 -5.12 -14.45 16.24
CA ASP A 199 -5.79 -13.77 15.13
C ASP A 199 -7.25 -14.21 15.10
N THR A 200 -8.17 -13.40 15.60
CA THR A 200 -9.59 -13.79 15.67
C THR A 200 -10.26 -13.98 14.30
N ARG A 201 -9.60 -13.60 13.19
CA ARG A 201 -10.10 -13.85 11.82
C ARG A 201 -9.84 -15.29 11.38
N THR A 202 -8.67 -15.84 11.72
CA THR A 202 -8.26 -17.20 11.34
C THR A 202 -8.21 -18.17 12.51
N GLY A 203 -8.36 -17.64 13.73
CA GLY A 203 -8.06 -18.18 15.07
C GLY A 203 -6.77 -18.98 15.20
N GLU A 204 -5.79 -18.64 14.38
CA GLU A 204 -4.42 -19.11 14.57
C GLU A 204 -3.73 -18.25 15.63
N ALA A 205 -2.95 -18.92 16.48
CA ALA A 205 -2.08 -18.26 17.43
C ALA A 205 -0.74 -17.89 16.75
N PHE A 206 -0.13 -16.79 17.20
CA PHE A 206 1.12 -16.27 16.67
C PHE A 206 1.84 -15.38 17.70
N ARG A 207 3.04 -14.89 17.38
CA ARG A 207 3.77 -13.90 18.20
C ARG A 207 4.28 -12.75 17.35
N TYR A 208 4.32 -11.55 17.92
CA TYR A 208 5.11 -10.47 17.34
C TYR A 208 6.55 -10.56 17.83
N VAL A 209 7.50 -10.59 16.89
CA VAL A 209 8.94 -10.59 17.15
C VAL A 209 9.54 -9.48 16.31
N ALA A 210 10.18 -8.51 16.97
CA ALA A 210 10.86 -7.42 16.29
C ALA A 210 12.14 -7.93 15.60
N PRO A 211 12.23 -7.91 14.26
CA PRO A 211 13.51 -8.15 13.61
C PRO A 211 14.42 -6.94 13.81
N GLN A 212 15.73 -7.13 13.62
CA GLN A 212 16.64 -5.99 13.48
C GLN A 212 16.25 -5.20 12.23
N VAL A 213 15.99 -3.90 12.40
CA VAL A 213 15.70 -2.96 11.31
C VAL A 213 16.66 -1.77 11.42
N VAL A 214 17.23 -1.35 10.30
CA VAL A 214 18.02 -0.10 10.18
C VAL A 214 17.53 0.69 8.97
N ASP A 215 17.33 1.99 9.12
CA ASP A 215 16.87 2.86 8.04
C ASP A 215 18.02 3.74 7.54
N VAL A 216 18.39 3.59 6.26
CA VAL A 216 19.49 4.36 5.64
C VAL A 216 19.04 5.65 4.97
N GLY A 217 17.76 6.02 5.14
CA GLY A 217 17.21 7.24 4.57
C GLY A 217 16.83 7.07 3.09
N ASP A 218 17.05 8.13 2.31
CA ASP A 218 16.63 8.21 0.92
C ASP A 218 17.82 7.95 -0.02
N LEU A 219 17.60 7.17 -1.07
CA LEU A 219 18.53 7.01 -2.18
C LEU A 219 18.52 8.24 -3.08
N HIS A 220 19.58 8.42 -3.87
CA HIS A 220 19.68 9.57 -4.75
C HIS A 220 18.68 9.50 -5.89
N VAL A 221 17.86 10.54 -5.99
CA VAL A 221 16.91 10.76 -7.09
C VAL A 221 17.24 12.05 -7.83
N TYR A 222 16.98 12.07 -9.13
CA TYR A 222 17.17 13.22 -10.02
C TYR A 222 15.81 13.54 -10.65
N PRO A 223 15.01 14.45 -10.07
CA PRO A 223 13.59 14.59 -10.38
C PRO A 223 13.23 14.75 -11.87
N THR A 224 14.13 15.34 -12.66
CA THR A 224 13.93 15.59 -14.10
C THR A 224 14.72 14.64 -15.01
N ASP A 225 15.41 13.65 -14.44
CA ASP A 225 16.26 12.70 -15.16
C ASP A 225 16.00 11.28 -14.64
N THR A 226 14.99 10.64 -15.24
CA THR A 226 14.57 9.27 -14.92
C THR A 226 15.72 8.28 -15.08
N LEU A 227 16.52 8.41 -16.13
CA LEU A 227 17.62 7.47 -16.39
C LEU A 227 18.70 7.59 -15.32
N ARG A 228 19.10 8.82 -14.96
CA ARG A 228 20.09 9.04 -13.91
C ARG A 228 19.57 8.62 -12.53
N THR A 229 18.28 8.82 -12.27
CA THR A 229 17.60 8.27 -11.07
C THR A 229 17.76 6.76 -11.02
N TYR A 230 17.44 6.06 -12.11
CA TYR A 230 17.53 4.59 -12.15
C TYR A 230 18.98 4.11 -11.98
N GLN A 231 19.95 4.81 -12.56
CA GLN A 231 21.37 4.48 -12.41
C GLN A 231 21.84 4.60 -10.96
N ALA A 232 21.48 5.70 -10.30
CA ALA A 232 21.84 5.93 -8.91
C ALA A 232 21.16 4.92 -7.97
N VAL A 233 19.85 4.75 -8.10
CA VAL A 233 19.06 3.79 -7.31
C VAL A 233 19.60 2.37 -7.49
N ALA A 234 19.85 1.91 -8.72
CA ALA A 234 20.39 0.56 -8.94
C ALA A 234 21.78 0.36 -8.30
N ALA A 235 22.66 1.37 -8.38
CA ALA A 235 23.99 1.31 -7.77
C ALA A 235 23.93 1.28 -6.24
N GLU A 236 23.09 2.12 -5.65
CA GLU A 236 22.94 2.22 -4.19
C GLU A 236 22.17 1.03 -3.61
N SER A 237 21.12 0.55 -4.29
CA SER A 237 20.42 -0.70 -3.95
C SER A 237 21.38 -1.90 -3.97
N ARG A 238 22.28 -2.00 -4.97
CA ARG A 238 23.31 -3.05 -4.98
C ARG A 238 24.23 -2.96 -3.76
N SER A 239 24.67 -1.74 -3.43
CA SER A 239 25.51 -1.48 -2.26
C SER A 239 24.82 -1.86 -0.94
N LEU A 240 23.54 -1.50 -0.80
CA LEU A 240 22.73 -1.83 0.37
C LEU A 240 22.48 -3.34 0.50
N CYS A 241 22.07 -3.99 -0.58
CA CYS A 241 21.85 -5.44 -0.62
C CYS A 241 23.14 -6.25 -0.44
N ALA A 242 24.32 -5.68 -0.66
CA ALA A 242 25.59 -6.34 -0.31
C ALA A 242 25.88 -6.34 1.20
N ARG A 243 25.22 -5.48 1.97
CA ARG A 243 25.42 -5.28 3.42
C ARG A 243 24.29 -5.84 4.28
N ALA A 244 23.13 -6.08 3.70
CA ALA A 244 21.96 -6.58 4.41
C ALA A 244 21.49 -7.93 3.85
N GLY A 245 21.08 -8.83 4.75
CA GLY A 245 20.44 -10.09 4.36
C GLY A 245 19.11 -9.87 3.64
N ARG A 246 18.34 -8.87 4.08
CA ARG A 246 17.05 -8.47 3.51
C ARG A 246 16.91 -6.96 3.42
N VAL A 247 16.17 -6.46 2.42
CA VAL A 247 15.99 -5.02 2.20
C VAL A 247 14.52 -4.66 1.97
N ILE A 248 14.10 -3.53 2.51
CA ILE A 248 12.81 -2.89 2.21
C ILE A 248 13.08 -1.60 1.45
N PHE A 249 12.45 -1.44 0.28
CA PHE A 249 12.45 -0.17 -0.44
C PHE A 249 11.09 0.52 -0.28
N LEU A 250 11.11 1.77 0.16
CA LEU A 250 9.94 2.63 0.17
C LEU A 250 9.98 3.44 -1.12
N ASN A 251 9.35 2.94 -2.17
CA ASN A 251 9.36 3.56 -3.49
C ASN A 251 8.31 4.68 -3.57
N GLY A 252 8.52 5.59 -4.51
CA GLY A 252 7.51 6.53 -4.96
C GLY A 252 6.60 5.85 -5.96
N ASP A 253 6.61 6.30 -7.22
CA ASP A 253 5.89 5.60 -8.29
C ASP A 253 6.48 4.21 -8.55
N HIS A 254 5.70 3.33 -9.18
CA HIS A 254 6.06 1.93 -9.38
C HIS A 254 7.23 1.73 -10.38
N SER A 255 7.71 2.83 -10.98
CA SER A 255 8.82 2.79 -11.93
C SER A 255 10.16 2.52 -11.23
N ALA A 256 10.29 2.98 -9.97
CA ALA A 256 11.47 2.80 -9.13
C ALA A 256 11.80 1.32 -8.88
N THR A 257 10.78 0.44 -8.86
CA THR A 257 10.92 -1.01 -8.66
C THR A 257 11.90 -1.64 -9.64
N PHE A 258 11.94 -1.20 -10.90
CA PHE A 258 12.93 -1.74 -11.85
C PHE A 258 14.37 -1.45 -11.42
N ALA A 259 14.64 -0.26 -10.88
CA ALA A 259 15.97 0.13 -10.44
C ALA A 259 16.38 -0.57 -9.14
N THR A 260 15.48 -0.62 -8.16
CA THR A 260 15.72 -1.33 -6.88
C THR A 260 15.89 -2.83 -7.11
N PHE A 261 15.05 -3.45 -7.96
CA PHE A 261 15.20 -4.84 -8.38
C PHE A 261 16.54 -5.08 -9.08
N SER A 262 16.95 -4.19 -10.00
CA SER A 262 18.22 -4.32 -10.72
C SER A 262 19.42 -4.32 -9.78
N GLY A 263 19.42 -3.44 -8.78
CA GLY A 263 20.46 -3.39 -7.75
C GLY A 263 20.46 -4.63 -6.86
N PHE A 264 19.28 -5.04 -6.37
CA PHE A 264 19.11 -6.26 -5.60
C PHE A 264 19.62 -7.49 -6.35
N ARG A 265 19.19 -7.66 -7.60
CA ARG A 265 19.60 -8.78 -8.45
C ARG A 265 21.10 -8.78 -8.68
N ALA A 266 21.71 -7.63 -8.95
CA ALA A 266 23.16 -7.53 -9.11
C ALA A 266 23.89 -7.97 -7.84
N ALA A 267 23.45 -7.52 -6.66
CA ALA A 267 24.03 -7.94 -5.38
C ALA A 267 23.88 -9.44 -5.12
N GLN A 268 22.74 -10.03 -5.50
CA GLN A 268 22.56 -11.48 -5.41
C GLN A 268 23.56 -12.21 -6.31
N LEU A 269 23.71 -11.79 -7.57
CA LEU A 269 24.65 -12.40 -8.51
C LEU A 269 26.12 -12.23 -8.09
N ASP A 270 26.46 -11.13 -7.40
CA ASP A 270 27.79 -10.95 -6.81
C ASP A 270 28.10 -11.99 -5.72
N ARG A 271 27.09 -12.42 -4.97
CA ARG A 271 27.24 -13.46 -3.93
C ARG A 271 27.52 -14.82 -4.55
N ALA A 272 26.82 -15.18 -5.62
CA ALA A 272 27.11 -16.37 -6.39
C ALA A 272 26.55 -16.26 -7.82
N ALA A 273 27.39 -16.58 -8.79
CA ALA A 273 26.98 -16.65 -10.19
C ALA A 273 25.90 -17.72 -10.39
N GLY A 274 24.92 -17.44 -11.25
CA GLY A 274 23.88 -18.39 -11.62
C GLY A 274 22.68 -18.46 -10.66
N ARG A 275 22.66 -17.66 -9.57
CA ARG A 275 21.49 -17.57 -8.68
C ARG A 275 20.23 -17.20 -9.48
N ARG A 276 19.15 -17.93 -9.25
CA ARG A 276 17.83 -17.69 -9.85
C ARG A 276 17.04 -16.75 -8.93
N ILE A 277 16.63 -15.62 -9.47
CA ILE A 277 15.91 -14.58 -8.73
C ILE A 277 14.46 -14.54 -9.21
N GLY A 278 13.52 -14.71 -8.29
CA GLY A 278 12.09 -14.56 -8.55
C GLY A 278 11.61 -13.13 -8.35
N PHE A 279 10.54 -12.75 -9.04
CA PHE A 279 9.88 -11.46 -8.87
C PHE A 279 8.37 -11.66 -8.75
N VAL A 280 7.78 -11.09 -7.70
CA VAL A 280 6.34 -11.11 -7.45
C VAL A 280 5.84 -9.67 -7.47
N ASN A 281 5.00 -9.32 -8.45
CA ASN A 281 4.30 -8.04 -8.52
C ASN A 281 2.90 -8.19 -7.91
N ILE A 282 2.67 -7.57 -6.75
CA ILE A 282 1.36 -7.50 -6.11
C ILE A 282 0.73 -6.18 -6.51
N ASP A 283 -0.20 -6.22 -7.45
CA ASP A 283 -0.62 -5.03 -8.21
C ASP A 283 -1.96 -5.31 -8.91
N HIS A 284 -2.80 -4.29 -9.06
CA HIS A 284 -4.02 -4.42 -9.86
C HIS A 284 -3.74 -4.45 -11.37
N HIS A 285 -2.60 -3.91 -11.76
CA HIS A 285 -2.08 -3.77 -13.10
C HIS A 285 -0.88 -4.71 -13.33
N PHE A 286 -0.54 -4.95 -14.60
CA PHE A 286 0.59 -5.79 -14.95
C PHE A 286 1.92 -5.03 -15.01
N ASP A 287 1.86 -3.71 -15.16
CA ASP A 287 3.03 -2.85 -15.44
C ASP A 287 3.98 -3.40 -16.51
N PHE A 288 3.36 -3.98 -17.54
CA PHE A 288 4.02 -4.70 -18.61
C PHE A 288 4.06 -3.92 -19.93
N GLY A 289 3.89 -2.60 -19.86
CA GLY A 289 3.87 -1.73 -21.01
C GLY A 289 5.22 -1.66 -21.71
N ARG A 290 5.23 -1.83 -23.04
CA ARG A 290 6.46 -1.73 -23.83
C ARG A 290 6.93 -0.28 -23.98
N TRP A 291 5.99 0.63 -24.23
CA TRP A 291 6.25 2.03 -24.59
C TRP A 291 5.04 2.93 -24.28
N SER A 292 5.31 4.11 -23.73
CA SER A 292 4.37 5.22 -23.54
C SER A 292 4.71 6.36 -24.51
N ALA A 293 3.70 6.96 -25.14
CA ALA A 293 3.91 8.14 -25.99
C ALA A 293 4.42 9.36 -25.20
N LEU A 294 4.13 9.42 -23.89
CA LEU A 294 4.50 10.54 -23.02
C LEU A 294 5.84 10.30 -22.31
N HIS A 295 6.09 9.06 -21.87
CA HIS A 295 7.22 8.73 -20.99
C HIS A 295 8.26 7.80 -21.63
N GLY A 296 8.04 7.39 -22.88
CA GLY A 296 8.91 6.45 -23.57
C GLY A 296 8.88 5.06 -22.94
N ALA A 297 10.03 4.39 -22.85
CA ALA A 297 10.14 3.02 -22.38
C ALA A 297 10.22 2.89 -20.84
N LEU A 298 10.49 3.97 -20.11
CA LEU A 298 10.74 3.92 -18.67
C LEU A 298 9.69 4.75 -17.95
N TYR A 299 8.68 4.07 -17.44
CA TYR A 299 7.60 4.65 -16.67
C TYR A 299 6.96 3.65 -15.72
N HIS A 300 6.15 4.11 -14.78
CA HIS A 300 5.55 3.29 -13.72
C HIS A 300 4.92 2.00 -14.26
N GLY A 301 4.06 2.10 -15.29
CA GLY A 301 3.46 0.97 -16.00
C GLY A 301 4.36 0.10 -16.89
N SER A 302 5.68 0.13 -16.71
CA SER A 302 6.64 -0.67 -17.50
C SER A 302 7.68 -1.42 -16.67
N ASN A 303 7.67 -1.31 -15.33
CA ASN A 303 8.71 -1.88 -14.48
C ASN A 303 8.85 -3.40 -14.69
N SER A 304 7.74 -4.14 -14.67
CA SER A 304 7.71 -5.59 -14.82
C SER A 304 8.17 -6.03 -16.20
N ARG A 305 7.86 -5.24 -17.24
CA ARG A 305 8.38 -5.45 -18.59
C ARG A 305 9.90 -5.34 -18.62
N ARG A 306 10.46 -4.27 -18.05
CA ARG A 306 11.91 -4.05 -18.04
C ARG A 306 12.63 -5.11 -17.22
N ILE A 307 12.04 -5.55 -16.10
CA ILE A 307 12.53 -6.70 -15.31
C ILE A 307 12.57 -7.97 -16.16
N SER A 308 11.49 -8.30 -16.88
CA SER A 308 11.44 -9.51 -17.72
C SER A 308 12.47 -9.53 -18.86
N GLU A 309 12.94 -8.36 -19.28
CA GLU A 309 13.93 -8.20 -20.35
C GLU A 309 15.38 -8.28 -19.83
N LEU A 310 15.60 -8.36 -18.52
CA LEU A 310 16.93 -8.51 -17.95
C LEU A 310 17.53 -9.89 -18.28
N PRO A 311 18.84 -9.97 -18.63
CA PRO A 311 19.48 -11.24 -18.98
C PRO A 311 19.37 -12.26 -17.86
N GLY A 312 18.79 -13.44 -18.14
CA GLY A 312 18.65 -14.54 -17.17
C GLY A 312 17.35 -14.51 -16.36
N MET A 313 16.50 -13.49 -16.53
CA MET A 313 15.10 -13.58 -16.08
C MET A 313 14.33 -14.52 -17.01
N ARG A 314 13.40 -15.27 -16.44
CA ARG A 314 12.50 -16.15 -17.17
C ARG A 314 11.06 -15.81 -16.84
N PRO A 315 10.12 -15.92 -17.81
CA PRO A 315 8.70 -15.68 -17.56
C PRO A 315 8.17 -16.42 -16.34
N GLU A 316 8.56 -17.69 -16.18
CA GLU A 316 8.07 -18.53 -15.09
C GLU A 316 8.61 -18.18 -13.69
N ASP A 317 9.56 -17.25 -13.60
CA ASP A 317 10.13 -16.72 -12.36
C ASP A 317 9.43 -15.41 -11.94
N ILE A 318 8.46 -14.96 -12.74
CA ILE A 318 7.74 -13.70 -12.59
C ILE A 318 6.27 -14.01 -12.36
N ALA A 319 5.75 -13.51 -11.23
CA ALA A 319 4.36 -13.67 -10.85
C ALA A 319 3.64 -12.33 -10.72
N PHE A 320 2.43 -12.26 -11.26
CA PHE A 320 1.49 -11.16 -11.10
C PHE A 320 0.35 -11.59 -10.19
N VAL A 321 0.19 -10.91 -9.06
CA VAL A 321 -0.75 -11.28 -7.99
C VAL A 321 -1.69 -10.11 -7.75
N GLY A 322 -3.00 -10.38 -7.81
CA GLY A 322 -4.01 -9.35 -7.56
C GLY A 322 -4.43 -8.55 -8.80
N VAL A 323 -3.95 -8.94 -9.99
CA VAL A 323 -4.35 -8.28 -11.23
C VAL A 323 -5.87 -8.34 -11.42
N GLY A 324 -6.45 -7.22 -11.80
CA GLY A 324 -7.90 -7.11 -11.94
C GLY A 324 -8.39 -6.04 -12.90
N ASP A 325 -7.52 -5.13 -13.35
CA ASP A 325 -7.92 -4.11 -14.32
C ASP A 325 -8.02 -4.67 -15.74
N THR A 326 -8.64 -3.88 -16.61
CA THR A 326 -8.68 -4.08 -18.05
C THR A 326 -7.28 -4.00 -18.67
N THR A 327 -6.96 -4.98 -19.50
CA THR A 327 -5.72 -5.00 -20.28
C THR A 327 -5.99 -5.40 -21.72
N ARG A 328 -5.04 -5.15 -22.62
CA ARG A 328 -5.17 -5.62 -24.00
C ARG A 328 -5.12 -7.16 -24.03
N PHE A 329 -6.00 -7.74 -24.84
CA PHE A 329 -6.11 -9.20 -24.97
C PHE A 329 -4.78 -9.84 -25.40
N ASP A 330 -4.06 -9.22 -26.33
CA ASP A 330 -2.78 -9.71 -26.83
C ASP A 330 -1.69 -9.69 -25.75
N GLN A 331 -1.66 -8.67 -24.89
CA GLN A 331 -0.77 -8.63 -23.72
C GLN A 331 -1.08 -9.78 -22.76
N PHE A 332 -2.35 -9.94 -22.36
CA PHE A 332 -2.73 -11.01 -21.44
C PHE A 332 -2.41 -12.39 -22.02
N ARG A 333 -2.82 -12.64 -23.28
CA ARG A 333 -2.51 -13.89 -23.99
C ARG A 333 -1.00 -14.14 -24.02
N SER A 334 -0.21 -13.13 -24.37
CA SER A 334 1.25 -13.25 -24.45
C SER A 334 1.89 -13.57 -23.10
N LEU A 335 1.40 -13.01 -22.00
CA LEU A 335 1.90 -13.33 -20.66
C LEU A 335 1.64 -14.80 -20.31
N VAL A 336 0.42 -15.28 -20.57
CA VAL A 336 0.07 -16.68 -20.30
C VAL A 336 0.85 -17.64 -21.21
N GLU A 337 0.93 -17.37 -22.51
CA GLU A 337 1.65 -18.22 -23.49
C GLU A 337 3.15 -18.29 -23.22
N GLN A 338 3.75 -17.23 -22.70
CA GLN A 338 5.18 -17.21 -22.35
C GLN A 338 5.48 -17.89 -21.01
N GLY A 339 4.46 -18.20 -20.20
CA GLY A 339 4.62 -18.91 -18.92
C GLY A 339 4.74 -18.03 -17.69
N PHE A 340 4.38 -16.75 -17.78
CA PHE A 340 4.25 -15.89 -16.59
C PHE A 340 3.19 -16.44 -15.65
N GLN A 341 3.42 -16.33 -14.35
CA GLN A 341 2.44 -16.75 -13.35
C GLN A 341 1.43 -15.61 -13.14
N VAL A 342 0.14 -15.87 -13.36
CA VAL A 342 -0.90 -14.84 -13.24
C VAL A 342 -1.98 -15.32 -12.27
N VAL A 343 -2.16 -14.58 -11.18
CA VAL A 343 -3.15 -14.86 -10.14
C VAL A 343 -4.09 -13.66 -10.02
N PRO A 344 -5.24 -13.68 -10.71
CA PRO A 344 -6.19 -12.57 -10.67
C PRO A 344 -6.77 -12.32 -9.27
N ALA A 345 -7.05 -11.07 -8.92
CA ALA A 345 -7.73 -10.71 -7.67
C ALA A 345 -9.04 -11.47 -7.48
N ALA A 346 -9.85 -11.60 -8.54
CA ALA A 346 -11.10 -12.34 -8.52
C ALA A 346 -10.93 -13.83 -8.15
N ARG A 347 -9.77 -14.42 -8.43
CA ARG A 347 -9.47 -15.80 -8.01
C ARG A 347 -9.21 -15.84 -6.51
N ILE A 348 -8.35 -14.96 -6.00
CA ILE A 348 -8.05 -14.84 -4.56
C ILE A 348 -9.34 -14.63 -3.75
N MET A 349 -10.21 -13.72 -4.20
CA MET A 349 -11.49 -13.45 -3.52
C MET A 349 -12.47 -14.62 -3.53
N ARG A 350 -12.39 -15.52 -4.53
CA ARG A 350 -13.32 -16.64 -4.68
C ARG A 350 -12.89 -17.90 -3.93
N ILE A 351 -11.59 -18.20 -3.94
CA ILE A 351 -11.07 -19.48 -3.41
C ILE A 351 -10.09 -19.30 -2.25
N GLY A 352 -9.86 -18.05 -1.80
CA GLY A 352 -8.88 -17.72 -0.77
C GLY A 352 -7.45 -17.57 -1.33
N ALA A 353 -6.61 -16.85 -0.60
CA ALA A 353 -5.23 -16.59 -1.02
C ALA A 353 -4.38 -17.86 -1.05
N ASP A 354 -4.55 -18.75 -0.06
CA ASP A 354 -3.81 -20.02 0.02
C ASP A 354 -3.97 -20.86 -1.26
N ALA A 355 -5.21 -21.25 -1.59
CA ALA A 355 -5.48 -22.05 -2.78
C ALA A 355 -5.14 -21.33 -4.09
N ALA A 356 -5.26 -20.00 -4.14
CA ALA A 356 -4.94 -19.22 -5.33
C ALA A 356 -3.43 -19.11 -5.60
N LEU A 357 -2.62 -18.98 -4.54
CA LEU A 357 -1.18 -18.72 -4.63
C LEU A 357 -0.32 -19.98 -4.48
N ARG A 358 -0.86 -21.07 -3.91
CA ARG A 358 -0.12 -22.32 -3.65
C ARG A 358 0.76 -22.77 -4.82
N PRO A 359 0.27 -22.86 -6.08
CA PRO A 359 1.11 -23.29 -7.20
C PRO A 359 2.27 -22.34 -7.51
N VAL A 360 2.06 -21.03 -7.30
CA VAL A 360 3.08 -20.00 -7.54
C VAL A 360 4.15 -20.06 -6.47
N VAL A 361 3.73 -20.17 -5.19
CA VAL A 361 4.66 -20.24 -4.06
C VAL A 361 5.51 -21.50 -4.12
N GLU A 362 4.90 -22.67 -4.33
CA GLU A 362 5.62 -23.94 -4.47
C GLU A 362 6.66 -23.89 -5.59
N ARG A 363 6.28 -23.31 -6.74
CA ARG A 363 7.19 -23.15 -7.86
C ARG A 363 8.38 -22.27 -7.51
N LEU A 364 8.13 -21.04 -7.05
CA LEU A 364 9.19 -20.08 -6.80
C LEU A 364 10.10 -20.54 -5.65
N ALA A 365 9.54 -21.12 -4.58
CA ALA A 365 10.32 -21.69 -3.48
C ALA A 365 11.22 -22.85 -3.92
N ALA A 366 10.78 -23.66 -4.89
CA ALA A 366 11.54 -24.80 -5.36
C ALA A 366 12.74 -24.42 -6.24
N VAL A 367 12.71 -23.24 -6.88
CA VAL A 367 13.70 -22.91 -7.93
C VAL A 367 14.50 -21.63 -7.66
N CYS A 368 13.92 -20.64 -6.99
CA CYS A 368 14.56 -19.34 -6.77
C CYS A 368 15.38 -19.33 -5.49
N ASP A 369 16.62 -18.83 -5.59
CA ASP A 369 17.51 -18.64 -4.44
C ASP A 369 17.14 -17.41 -3.60
N ALA A 370 16.44 -16.45 -4.21
CA ALA A 370 15.86 -15.29 -3.55
C ALA A 370 14.67 -14.77 -4.36
N VAL A 371 13.70 -14.18 -3.67
CA VAL A 371 12.53 -13.53 -4.27
C VAL A 371 12.50 -12.05 -3.91
N TYR A 372 12.18 -11.22 -4.89
CA TYR A 372 11.83 -9.82 -4.72
C TYR A 372 10.29 -9.68 -4.79
N VAL A 373 9.68 -9.02 -3.80
CA VAL A 373 8.24 -8.77 -3.77
C VAL A 373 7.98 -7.27 -3.92
N SER A 374 7.26 -6.87 -4.95
CA SER A 374 6.82 -5.49 -5.18
C SER A 374 5.37 -5.35 -4.75
N LEU A 375 5.05 -4.40 -3.87
CA LEU A 375 3.66 -4.06 -3.53
C LEU A 375 3.30 -2.72 -4.14
N ASP A 376 2.48 -2.74 -5.19
CA ASP A 376 1.66 -1.57 -5.52
C ASP A 376 0.47 -1.52 -4.57
N ILE A 377 0.31 -0.40 -3.88
CA ILE A 377 -0.82 -0.23 -2.97
C ILE A 377 -2.15 -0.10 -3.72
N ASP A 378 -2.13 0.19 -5.02
CA ASP A 378 -3.32 0.20 -5.87
C ASP A 378 -3.89 -1.18 -6.20
N VAL A 379 -3.24 -2.27 -5.76
CA VAL A 379 -3.84 -3.63 -5.73
C VAL A 379 -5.11 -3.66 -4.87
N LEU A 380 -5.16 -2.78 -3.87
CA LEU A 380 -6.31 -2.62 -3.00
C LEU A 380 -7.37 -1.77 -3.68
N ASP A 381 -8.64 -2.08 -3.40
CA ASP A 381 -9.74 -1.27 -3.88
C ASP A 381 -9.66 0.17 -3.34
N THR A 382 -10.01 1.16 -4.18
CA THR A 382 -9.98 2.57 -3.78
C THR A 382 -10.88 2.88 -2.59
N ALA A 383 -11.90 2.05 -2.32
CA ALA A 383 -12.71 2.16 -1.11
C ALA A 383 -11.91 1.94 0.18
N ALA A 384 -10.79 1.20 0.12
CA ALA A 384 -9.89 0.96 1.24
C ALA A 384 -8.70 1.93 1.26
N VAL A 385 -8.16 2.30 0.09
CA VAL A 385 -7.01 3.21 -0.03
C VAL A 385 -7.25 4.27 -1.10
N THR A 386 -7.36 5.53 -0.70
CA THR A 386 -7.62 6.65 -1.63
C THR A 386 -6.33 7.34 -2.08
N GLY A 387 -5.25 7.18 -1.31
CA GLY A 387 -3.96 7.84 -1.49
C GLY A 387 -3.08 7.14 -2.50
N THR A 388 -3.53 7.02 -3.75
CA THR A 388 -2.76 6.44 -4.87
C THR A 388 -2.89 7.28 -6.13
N GLY A 389 -1.95 7.12 -7.07
CA GLY A 389 -2.01 7.69 -8.40
C GLY A 389 -3.14 7.09 -9.25
N HIS A 390 -3.28 5.76 -9.29
CA HIS A 390 -4.30 5.08 -10.11
C HIS A 390 -5.52 4.68 -9.29
N VAL A 391 -6.71 5.05 -9.77
CA VAL A 391 -7.97 4.66 -9.10
C VAL A 391 -8.32 3.24 -9.53
N THR A 392 -8.22 2.30 -8.61
CA THR A 392 -8.59 0.90 -8.80
C THR A 392 -10.01 0.62 -8.30
N MET A 393 -10.79 -0.11 -9.10
CA MET A 393 -12.15 -0.58 -8.75
C MET A 393 -12.21 -2.11 -8.83
N GLY A 394 -12.81 -2.76 -7.83
CA GLY A 394 -12.87 -4.22 -7.75
C GLY A 394 -11.54 -4.84 -7.31
N GLY A 395 -10.68 -4.07 -6.64
CA GLY A 395 -9.40 -4.53 -6.11
C GLY A 395 -9.55 -5.43 -4.89
N LEU A 396 -8.43 -5.89 -4.35
CA LEU A 396 -8.41 -6.64 -3.11
C LEU A 396 -8.87 -5.76 -1.94
N GLN A 397 -9.45 -6.38 -0.92
CA GLN A 397 -9.66 -5.75 0.37
C GLN A 397 -8.45 -6.01 1.25
N VAL A 398 -8.23 -5.19 2.27
CA VAL A 398 -7.07 -5.31 3.18
C VAL A 398 -6.98 -6.72 3.79
N ALA A 399 -8.12 -7.34 4.14
CA ALA A 399 -8.16 -8.70 4.66
C ALA A 399 -7.61 -9.75 3.67
N HIS A 400 -7.88 -9.60 2.36
CA HIS A 400 -7.33 -10.50 1.35
C HIS A 400 -5.81 -10.33 1.22
N LEU A 401 -5.31 -9.10 1.31
CA LEU A 401 -3.86 -8.83 1.22
C LEU A 401 -3.10 -9.39 2.43
N LEU A 402 -3.70 -9.37 3.63
CA LEU A 402 -3.14 -10.08 4.80
C LEU A 402 -2.99 -11.58 4.52
N ASP A 403 -3.99 -12.23 3.92
CA ASP A 403 -3.90 -13.65 3.55
C ASP A 403 -2.85 -13.92 2.47
N VAL A 404 -2.77 -13.03 1.46
CA VAL A 404 -1.72 -13.09 0.43
C VAL A 404 -0.33 -13.03 1.07
N TYR A 405 -0.13 -12.12 2.02
CA TYR A 405 1.14 -11.99 2.73
C TYR A 405 1.51 -13.23 3.51
N GLU A 406 0.58 -13.84 4.24
CA GLU A 406 0.87 -15.08 4.98
C GLU A 406 1.39 -16.19 4.04
N VAL A 407 0.83 -16.31 2.84
CA VAL A 407 1.27 -17.31 1.85
C VAL A 407 2.62 -16.94 1.24
N LEU A 408 2.85 -15.67 0.91
CA LEU A 408 4.12 -15.23 0.29
C LEU A 408 5.31 -15.30 1.23
N ARG A 409 5.10 -15.25 2.56
CA ARG A 409 6.16 -15.36 3.57
C ARG A 409 6.87 -16.72 3.59
N GLU A 410 6.31 -17.72 2.91
CA GLU A 410 6.96 -19.02 2.66
C GLU A 410 8.10 -18.94 1.63
N LEU A 411 8.18 -17.86 0.86
CA LEU A 411 9.23 -17.64 -0.15
C LEU A 411 10.55 -17.17 0.49
N PRO A 412 11.70 -17.42 -0.16
CA PRO A 412 12.99 -16.88 0.26
C PRO A 412 13.10 -15.38 -0.06
N ILE A 413 12.29 -14.55 0.61
CA ILE A 413 12.21 -13.11 0.35
C ILE A 413 13.53 -12.43 0.77
N GLY A 414 14.23 -11.90 -0.23
CA GLY A 414 15.47 -11.13 -0.05
C GLY A 414 15.26 -9.62 -0.15
N ALA A 415 14.20 -9.19 -0.81
CA ALA A 415 13.81 -7.79 -0.85
C ALA A 415 12.29 -7.64 -1.01
N LEU A 416 11.78 -6.56 -0.43
CA LEU A 416 10.39 -6.12 -0.60
C LEU A 416 10.40 -4.64 -0.94
N ASP A 417 9.48 -4.18 -1.78
CA ASP A 417 9.18 -2.76 -1.89
C ASP A 417 7.70 -2.46 -1.73
N VAL A 418 7.42 -1.18 -1.48
CA VAL A 418 6.07 -0.62 -1.51
C VAL A 418 6.09 0.64 -2.35
N ALA A 419 5.13 0.76 -3.27
CA ALA A 419 5.02 1.87 -4.23
C ALA A 419 3.62 2.52 -4.21
N GLU A 420 3.51 3.64 -4.94
CA GLU A 420 2.27 4.36 -5.28
C GLU A 420 1.48 4.98 -4.11
N ILE A 421 2.10 5.12 -2.92
CA ILE A 421 1.50 5.88 -1.82
C ILE A 421 1.56 7.37 -2.17
N ALA A 422 0.43 7.98 -2.46
CA ALA A 422 0.27 9.40 -2.79
C ALA A 422 -0.59 10.12 -1.73
N PRO A 423 0.02 10.65 -0.64
CA PRO A 423 -0.69 11.24 0.50
C PRO A 423 -1.62 12.40 0.12
N ARG A 424 -1.33 13.11 -0.98
CA ARG A 424 -2.12 14.23 -1.49
C ARG A 424 -3.58 13.87 -1.81
N TYR A 425 -3.84 12.61 -2.13
CA TYR A 425 -5.17 12.11 -2.46
C TYR A 425 -5.88 11.44 -1.28
N ASP A 426 -5.24 11.44 -0.11
CA ASP A 426 -5.78 10.88 1.11
C ASP A 426 -5.80 11.94 2.23
N PRO A 427 -6.88 12.72 2.33
CA PRO A 427 -6.99 13.77 3.33
C PRO A 427 -7.03 13.24 4.77
N THR A 428 -7.26 11.93 4.97
CA THR A 428 -7.31 11.29 6.29
C THR A 428 -5.96 10.70 6.71
N GLY A 429 -5.05 10.48 5.76
CA GLY A 429 -3.79 9.76 5.97
C GLY A 429 -3.95 8.26 6.21
N ALA A 430 -5.15 7.69 5.97
CA ALA A 430 -5.47 6.28 6.21
C ALA A 430 -4.63 5.31 5.37
N THR A 431 -4.30 5.65 4.13
CA THR A 431 -3.52 4.84 3.19
C THR A 431 -2.15 4.51 3.76
N ALA A 432 -1.40 5.53 4.20
CA ALA A 432 -0.10 5.31 4.82
C ALA A 432 -0.19 4.50 6.11
N GLN A 433 -1.27 4.65 6.90
CA GLN A 433 -1.52 3.87 8.12
C GLN A 433 -1.83 2.40 7.82
N VAL A 434 -2.68 2.13 6.83
CA VAL A 434 -3.00 0.78 6.35
C VAL A 434 -1.74 0.09 5.85
N VAL A 435 -0.94 0.77 5.05
CA VAL A 435 0.32 0.23 4.51
C VAL A 435 1.35 -0.01 5.61
N ALA A 436 1.50 0.93 6.55
CA ALA A 436 2.37 0.75 7.71
C ALA A 436 1.93 -0.48 8.54
N ARG A 437 0.63 -0.68 8.72
CA ARG A 437 0.09 -1.86 9.40
C ARG A 437 0.34 -3.14 8.61
N LEU A 438 0.18 -3.14 7.29
CA LEU A 438 0.45 -4.30 6.44
C LEU A 438 1.93 -4.71 6.50
N LEU A 439 2.85 -3.74 6.44
CA LEU A 439 4.29 -4.00 6.65
C LEU A 439 4.57 -4.52 8.07
N PHE A 440 3.88 -3.98 9.07
CA PHE A 440 4.01 -4.46 10.44
C PHE A 440 3.61 -5.94 10.57
N GLU A 441 2.45 -6.32 10.05
CA GLU A 441 2.00 -7.72 10.05
C GLU A 441 2.99 -8.61 9.29
N PHE A 442 3.48 -8.17 8.12
CA PHE A 442 4.41 -8.95 7.31
C PHE A 442 5.76 -9.20 8.00
N LEU A 443 6.33 -8.19 8.66
CA LEU A 443 7.68 -8.25 9.22
C LEU A 443 7.74 -8.85 10.62
N PHE A 444 6.74 -8.53 11.45
CA PHE A 444 6.83 -8.77 12.90
C PHE A 444 6.07 -10.03 13.33
N ARG A 445 5.00 -10.43 12.62
CA ARG A 445 4.21 -11.61 13.00
C ARG A 445 5.02 -12.89 12.75
N THR A 446 5.09 -13.86 13.65
CA THR A 446 5.82 -15.13 13.46
C THR A 446 5.16 -16.29 14.23
N GLY A 447 5.55 -17.54 13.93
CA GLY A 447 5.20 -18.71 14.76
C GLY A 447 3.72 -19.12 14.72
N ARG A 448 3.09 -19.03 13.54
CA ARG A 448 1.68 -19.34 13.34
C ARG A 448 1.37 -20.82 13.60
N HIS A 449 0.38 -21.10 14.44
CA HIS A 449 -0.06 -22.46 14.73
C HIS A 449 -1.52 -22.51 15.19
N ASP A 450 -2.13 -23.69 15.11
CA ASP A 450 -3.44 -23.94 15.70
C ASP A 450 -3.30 -24.04 17.23
N PRO A 451 -3.98 -23.18 18.02
CA PRO A 451 -3.89 -23.23 19.48
C PRO A 451 -4.69 -24.37 20.11
N GLY A 452 -5.44 -25.17 19.34
CA GLY A 452 -6.21 -26.30 19.85
C GLY A 452 -7.42 -25.91 20.70
N LEU A 453 -7.99 -24.72 20.45
CA LEU A 453 -9.11 -24.19 21.23
C LEU A 453 -10.46 -24.80 20.79
N PRO A 454 -11.29 -25.32 21.70
CA PRO A 454 -12.37 -26.27 21.38
C PRO A 454 -13.71 -25.70 20.86
N HIS A 455 -13.85 -24.40 20.54
CA HIS A 455 -15.19 -23.82 20.31
C HIS A 455 -15.31 -22.59 19.39
N TRP A 456 -14.28 -22.21 18.63
CA TRP A 456 -14.35 -21.01 17.78
C TRP A 456 -14.26 -21.31 16.27
N ARG A 457 -13.82 -22.52 15.88
CA ARG A 457 -14.01 -23.03 14.51
C ARG A 457 -15.36 -23.73 14.46
N PHE A 458 -16.29 -23.21 13.68
CA PHE A 458 -17.44 -24.00 13.29
C PHE A 458 -16.88 -25.16 12.46
N ASP A 459 -17.11 -26.40 12.89
CA ASP A 459 -16.76 -27.57 12.10
C ASP A 459 -17.41 -27.39 10.72
N GLU A 460 -16.62 -27.46 9.64
CA GLU A 460 -17.11 -27.38 8.25
C GLU A 460 -18.01 -28.59 7.87
N GLY A 461 -18.53 -29.32 8.85
CA GLY A 461 -19.38 -30.51 8.72
C GLY A 461 -20.74 -30.42 9.43
N GLY A 462 -21.26 -29.22 9.71
CA GLY A 462 -22.58 -28.99 10.32
C GLY A 462 -23.58 -28.28 9.42
#